data_AF-A0AAF0CUD4-F1
#
_entry.id   AF-A0AAF0CUD4-F1
#
_cell.length_a   1.000
_cell.length_b   1.000
_cell.length_c   1.000
_cell.angle_alpha   90.00
_cell.angle_beta   90.00
_cell.angle_gamma   90.00
#
_symmetry.space_group_name_H-M   'P 1'
#
loop_
_entity.id
_entity.type
_entity.pdbx_description
1 polymer ?
#
loop_
_entity_poly.entity_id
_entity_poly.type
_entity_poly.pdbx_seq_one_letter_code
_entity_poly.pdbx_strand_id
1 'polypeptide(L)'
;MTKKENLKEVEFAPYDSWALWHVPSDIDEAKTDDERQRLFGESYQPKSFPSEQLSEDLETQLSLVRYVLVGLNPGNEGESLAMEEVNFLNFHGLKKSLDYRLASALYGTEMWGAFMTDLVHIVESDSAKVQTSQTDAQTLEAHLDQLAIPDTAVLVALGGKTYQALAGNTRRQVKTIPHYSGANGHWKATTTRQKVLAITQ
;
A
#
# COMPACT_ATOMS: atom_id res chain seq x y z
N MET A 1 15.38 -5.41 -19.74
CA MET A 1 15.11 -4.04 -19.30
C MET A 1 13.83 -4.07 -18.50
N THR A 2 13.90 -3.74 -17.23
CA THR A 2 12.71 -3.71 -16.36
C THR A 2 11.90 -2.44 -16.63
N LYS A 3 10.58 -2.44 -16.43
CA LYS A 3 9.73 -1.24 -16.63
C LYS A 3 10.24 -0.01 -15.84
N LYS A 4 11.00 -0.24 -14.75
CA LYS A 4 11.64 0.81 -13.94
C LYS A 4 12.85 1.48 -14.64
N GLU A 5 13.56 0.77 -15.51
CA GLU A 5 14.78 1.29 -16.20
C GLU A 5 14.47 2.24 -17.38
N ASN A 6 13.22 2.28 -17.86
CA ASN A 6 12.80 3.19 -18.92
C ASN A 6 12.28 4.55 -18.40
N LEU A 7 12.22 4.74 -17.07
CA LEU A 7 11.73 5.96 -16.42
C LEU A 7 12.89 6.86 -16.05
N LYS A 8 13.52 7.51 -17.05
CA LYS A 8 14.69 8.35 -16.80
C LYS A 8 14.42 9.66 -16.03
N GLU A 9 13.17 9.96 -15.66
CA GLU A 9 12.81 11.21 -14.97
C GLU A 9 12.04 11.05 -13.65
N VAL A 10 11.55 9.86 -13.30
CA VAL A 10 10.78 9.62 -12.07
C VAL A 10 11.53 8.65 -11.15
N GLU A 11 12.07 9.17 -10.05
CA GLU A 11 12.81 8.38 -9.06
C GLU A 11 11.85 7.82 -8.00
N PHE A 12 11.52 6.53 -8.10
CA PHE A 12 10.75 5.82 -7.08
C PHE A 12 11.61 5.44 -5.88
N ALA A 13 11.08 5.63 -4.68
CA ALA A 13 11.68 5.11 -3.46
C ALA A 13 11.68 3.57 -3.47
N PRO A 14 12.56 2.91 -2.69
CA PRO A 14 12.63 1.45 -2.64
C PRO A 14 11.32 0.75 -2.22
N TYR A 15 10.48 1.43 -1.45
CA TYR A 15 9.23 0.91 -0.89
C TYR A 15 7.97 1.42 -1.59
N ASP A 16 8.17 2.16 -2.69
CA ASP A 16 7.05 2.55 -3.54
C ASP A 16 6.50 1.33 -4.27
N SER A 17 5.17 1.24 -4.32
CA SER A 17 4.45 0.17 -4.98
C SER A 17 3.06 0.62 -5.43
N TRP A 18 2.29 -0.34 -5.95
CA TRP A 18 0.90 -0.16 -6.37
C TRP A 18 0.03 -1.24 -5.72
N ALA A 19 -1.19 -0.89 -5.36
CA ALA A 19 -2.17 -1.78 -4.73
C ALA A 19 -2.74 -2.80 -5.71
N LEU A 20 -1.86 -3.64 -6.26
CA LEU A 20 -2.11 -4.67 -7.25
C LEU A 20 -1.55 -5.99 -6.75
N TRP A 21 -2.36 -7.04 -6.77
CA TRP A 21 -1.95 -8.39 -6.43
C TRP A 21 -2.45 -9.37 -7.50
N HIS A 22 -1.89 -10.58 -7.51
CA HIS A 22 -2.46 -11.69 -8.27
C HIS A 22 -3.89 -11.95 -7.79
N VAL A 23 -4.83 -11.91 -8.72
CA VAL A 23 -6.25 -12.11 -8.43
C VAL A 23 -6.56 -13.61 -8.47
N PRO A 24 -7.19 -14.18 -7.42
CA PRO A 24 -7.65 -15.56 -7.44
C PRO A 24 -8.58 -15.85 -8.63
N SER A 25 -8.44 -16.99 -9.28
CA SER A 25 -9.27 -17.35 -10.44
C SER A 25 -10.74 -17.57 -10.09
N ASP A 26 -11.03 -17.89 -8.83
CA ASP A 26 -12.35 -18.16 -8.26
C ASP A 26 -12.90 -16.97 -7.45
N ILE A 27 -12.36 -15.76 -7.66
CA ILE A 27 -12.72 -14.58 -6.87
C ILE A 27 -14.22 -14.23 -6.94
N ASP A 28 -14.85 -14.49 -8.07
CA ASP A 28 -16.27 -14.24 -8.31
C ASP A 28 -17.18 -15.22 -7.56
N GLU A 29 -16.62 -16.30 -7.00
CA GLU A 29 -17.36 -17.27 -6.19
C GLU A 29 -17.48 -16.84 -4.70
N ALA A 30 -16.69 -15.85 -4.27
CA ALA A 30 -16.70 -15.36 -2.89
C ALA A 30 -18.03 -14.65 -2.58
N LYS A 31 -18.80 -15.17 -1.62
CA LYS A 31 -20.08 -14.61 -1.17
C LYS A 31 -19.92 -13.69 0.03
N THR A 32 -18.78 -13.78 0.72
CA THR A 32 -18.48 -12.98 1.92
C THR A 32 -17.09 -12.36 1.85
N ASP A 33 -16.87 -11.34 2.67
CA ASP A 33 -15.55 -10.69 2.78
C ASP A 33 -14.49 -11.62 3.36
N ASP A 34 -14.87 -12.50 4.30
CA ASP A 34 -13.97 -13.51 4.85
C ASP A 34 -13.60 -14.59 3.82
N GLU A 35 -14.54 -15.03 2.99
CA GLU A 35 -14.26 -15.93 1.87
C GLU A 35 -13.32 -15.27 0.85
N ARG A 36 -13.58 -14.01 0.48
CA ARG A 36 -12.70 -13.28 -0.44
C ARG A 36 -11.28 -13.17 0.12
N GLN A 37 -11.16 -12.86 1.41
CA GLN A 37 -9.86 -12.82 2.10
C GLN A 37 -9.17 -14.19 2.10
N ARG A 38 -9.92 -15.27 2.32
CA ARG A 38 -9.40 -16.64 2.26
C ARG A 38 -8.84 -16.96 0.88
N LEU A 39 -9.59 -16.66 -0.19
CA LEU A 39 -9.15 -16.89 -1.57
C LEU A 39 -7.85 -16.14 -1.90
N PHE A 40 -7.79 -14.84 -1.58
CA PHE A 40 -6.56 -14.07 -1.73
C PHE A 40 -5.39 -14.66 -0.93
N GLY A 41 -5.65 -15.19 0.28
CA GLY A 41 -4.64 -15.86 1.09
C GLY A 41 -4.17 -17.19 0.49
N GLU A 42 -5.07 -17.98 -0.08
CA GLU A 42 -4.77 -19.27 -0.71
C GLU A 42 -3.95 -19.09 -1.99
N SER A 43 -4.32 -18.12 -2.83
CA SER A 43 -3.63 -17.79 -4.08
C SER A 43 -2.41 -16.87 -3.91
N TYR A 44 -2.10 -16.42 -2.69
CA TYR A 44 -1.01 -15.47 -2.47
C TYR A 44 0.35 -16.03 -2.88
N GLN A 45 1.03 -15.31 -3.77
CA GLN A 45 2.39 -15.62 -4.21
C GLN A 45 3.39 -14.71 -3.48
N PRO A 46 4.23 -15.25 -2.58
CA PRO A 46 5.25 -14.46 -1.92
C PRO A 46 6.25 -13.87 -2.92
N LYS A 47 6.78 -12.69 -2.61
CA LYS A 47 7.85 -12.03 -3.39
C LYS A 47 7.50 -11.84 -4.88
N SER A 48 6.23 -11.55 -5.16
CA SER A 48 5.70 -11.44 -6.51
C SER A 48 4.85 -10.18 -6.64
N PHE A 49 4.99 -9.48 -7.77
CA PHE A 49 4.17 -8.33 -8.15
C PHE A 49 3.65 -8.54 -9.58
N PRO A 50 2.34 -8.37 -9.83
CA PRO A 50 1.75 -8.57 -11.16
C PRO A 50 2.03 -7.37 -12.09
N SER A 51 3.28 -7.24 -12.54
CA SER A 51 3.75 -6.10 -13.36
C SER A 51 3.01 -5.92 -14.69
N GLU A 52 2.32 -6.96 -15.15
CA GLU A 52 1.42 -6.96 -16.31
C GLU A 52 0.14 -6.16 -16.08
N GLN A 53 -0.30 -5.99 -14.81
CA GLN A 53 -1.44 -5.15 -14.46
C GLN A 53 -1.08 -3.65 -14.38
N LEU A 54 0.22 -3.33 -14.37
CA LEU A 54 0.70 -1.96 -14.26
C LEU A 54 0.77 -1.28 -15.63
N SER A 55 0.35 -0.01 -15.71
CA SER A 55 0.41 0.78 -16.94
C SER A 55 1.83 0.81 -17.52
N GLU A 56 1.94 0.86 -18.84
CA GLU A 56 3.21 1.17 -19.51
C GLU A 56 3.53 2.67 -19.43
N ASP A 57 2.51 3.51 -19.29
CA ASP A 57 2.61 4.94 -19.06
C ASP A 57 2.38 5.24 -17.57
N LEU A 58 3.47 5.21 -16.81
CA LEU A 58 3.46 5.43 -15.36
C LEU A 58 3.32 6.90 -14.99
N GLU A 59 3.79 7.81 -15.82
CA GLU A 59 3.66 9.26 -15.60
C GLU A 59 2.18 9.66 -15.61
N THR A 60 1.45 9.23 -16.65
CA THR A 60 0.00 9.43 -16.69
C THR A 60 -0.69 8.73 -15.51
N GLN A 61 -0.30 7.50 -15.18
CA GLN A 61 -0.90 6.78 -14.06
C GLN A 61 -0.72 7.52 -12.73
N LEU A 62 0.47 8.07 -12.45
CA LEU A 62 0.77 8.88 -11.25
C LEU A 62 -0.10 10.15 -11.19
N SER A 63 -0.27 10.84 -12.32
CA SER A 63 -1.10 12.05 -12.41
C SER A 63 -2.60 11.80 -12.14
N LEU A 64 -3.04 10.54 -12.23
CA LEU A 64 -4.42 10.11 -12.01
C LEU A 64 -4.64 9.46 -10.64
N VAL A 65 -3.60 9.39 -9.79
CA VAL A 65 -3.70 8.78 -8.46
C VAL A 65 -4.70 9.55 -7.60
N ARG A 66 -5.75 8.84 -7.16
CA ARG A 66 -6.77 9.36 -6.23
C ARG A 66 -6.53 8.97 -4.78
N TYR A 67 -5.81 7.87 -4.56
CA TYR A 67 -5.56 7.30 -3.25
C TYR A 67 -4.10 6.88 -3.12
N VAL A 68 -3.50 7.18 -1.97
CA VAL A 68 -2.16 6.71 -1.61
C VAL A 68 -2.28 5.91 -0.31
N LEU A 69 -1.94 4.62 -0.32
CA LEU A 69 -1.88 3.81 0.89
C LEU A 69 -0.54 4.04 1.57
N VAL A 70 -0.58 4.45 2.84
CA VAL A 70 0.62 4.80 3.59
C VAL A 70 0.82 3.81 4.74
N GLY A 71 1.86 2.99 4.63
CA GLY A 71 2.39 2.17 5.72
C GLY A 71 3.17 3.02 6.71
N LEU A 72 3.45 2.47 7.90
CA LEU A 72 4.28 3.19 8.87
C LEU A 72 5.74 3.20 8.41
N ASN A 73 6.29 2.03 8.15
CA ASN A 73 7.69 1.79 7.88
C ASN A 73 7.90 0.37 7.31
N PRO A 74 9.01 0.13 6.59
CA PRO A 74 9.37 -1.21 6.17
C PRO A 74 9.74 -2.06 7.39
N GLY A 75 9.21 -3.28 7.45
CA GLY A 75 9.67 -4.28 8.41
C GLY A 75 10.99 -4.91 7.94
N ASN A 76 11.69 -5.63 8.83
CA ASN A 76 12.97 -6.30 8.52
C ASN A 76 12.91 -7.18 7.26
N GLU A 77 11.76 -7.79 7.00
CA GLU A 77 11.54 -8.60 5.79
C GLU A 77 11.43 -7.74 4.54
N GLY A 78 10.80 -6.56 4.64
CA GLY A 78 10.69 -5.61 3.54
C GLY A 78 12.04 -5.09 3.06
N GLU A 79 12.98 -4.85 3.98
CA GLU A 79 14.37 -4.46 3.63
C GLU A 79 15.07 -5.57 2.83
N SER A 80 15.00 -6.82 3.31
CA SER A 80 15.65 -7.94 2.63
C SER A 80 15.11 -8.15 1.21
N LEU A 81 13.85 -7.79 0.98
CA LEU A 81 13.18 -7.94 -0.30
C LEU A 81 13.40 -6.76 -1.25
N ALA A 82 13.55 -5.54 -0.72
CA ALA A 82 13.99 -4.40 -1.51
C ALA A 82 15.38 -4.66 -2.15
N MET A 83 16.21 -5.47 -1.48
CA MET A 83 17.51 -5.92 -2.01
C MET A 83 17.40 -7.06 -3.04
N GLU A 84 16.27 -7.76 -3.15
CA GLU A 84 16.06 -8.87 -4.09
C GLU A 84 15.60 -8.42 -5.50
N GLU A 85 15.66 -7.11 -5.79
CA GLU A 85 15.35 -6.49 -7.10
C GLU A 85 13.91 -6.73 -7.63
N VAL A 86 12.97 -7.17 -6.78
CA VAL A 86 11.56 -7.24 -7.15
C VAL A 86 10.96 -5.84 -7.14
N ASN A 87 10.89 -5.23 -8.31
CA ASN A 87 10.30 -3.90 -8.48
C ASN A 87 8.84 -3.87 -8.02
N PHE A 88 8.48 -2.82 -7.26
CA PHE A 88 7.13 -2.59 -6.76
C PHE A 88 6.59 -3.76 -5.94
N LEU A 89 7.41 -4.41 -5.12
CA LEU A 89 6.88 -5.41 -4.21
C LEU A 89 5.99 -4.73 -3.17
N ASN A 90 4.79 -5.27 -2.96
CA ASN A 90 3.87 -4.73 -1.96
C ASN A 90 4.41 -4.96 -0.56
N PHE A 91 4.71 -3.86 0.15
CA PHE A 91 5.18 -3.81 1.54
C PHE A 91 6.14 -4.95 1.92
N HIS A 92 5.64 -5.96 2.65
CA HIS A 92 6.47 -7.01 3.19
C HIS A 92 6.61 -8.22 2.27
N GLY A 93 5.76 -8.36 1.24
CA GLY A 93 5.87 -9.36 0.17
C GLY A 93 5.74 -10.83 0.60
N LEU A 94 5.82 -11.15 1.88
CA LEU A 94 5.75 -12.51 2.43
C LEU A 94 4.35 -12.84 2.93
N LYS A 95 3.91 -14.07 2.70
CA LYS A 95 2.57 -14.53 3.09
C LYS A 95 2.29 -14.35 4.58
N LYS A 96 3.29 -14.51 5.45
CA LYS A 96 3.15 -14.36 6.91
C LYS A 96 2.83 -12.93 7.36
N SER A 97 3.11 -11.93 6.53
CA SER A 97 2.81 -10.52 6.78
C SER A 97 1.35 -10.17 6.50
N LEU A 98 0.66 -11.06 5.79
CA LEU A 98 -0.78 -11.02 5.52
C LEU A 98 -1.22 -9.87 4.61
N ASP A 99 -0.35 -9.41 3.71
CA ASP A 99 -0.64 -8.35 2.72
C ASP A 99 -1.87 -8.70 1.85
N TYR A 100 -2.15 -10.00 1.67
CA TYR A 100 -3.36 -10.51 1.00
C TYR A 100 -4.67 -10.06 1.68
N ARG A 101 -4.64 -9.75 2.99
CA ARG A 101 -5.79 -9.18 3.68
C ARG A 101 -6.10 -7.79 3.13
N LEU A 102 -5.07 -6.97 2.96
CA LEU A 102 -5.21 -5.67 2.31
C LEU A 102 -5.73 -5.84 0.88
N ALA A 103 -5.11 -6.72 0.08
CA ALA A 103 -5.57 -7.04 -1.28
C ALA A 103 -7.08 -7.34 -1.31
N SER A 104 -7.56 -8.22 -0.42
CA SER A 104 -8.96 -8.62 -0.36
C SER A 104 -9.92 -7.49 0.04
N ALA A 105 -9.46 -6.51 0.82
CA ALA A 105 -10.28 -5.37 1.21
C ALA A 105 -10.43 -4.37 0.06
N LEU A 106 -9.35 -4.17 -0.71
CA LEU A 106 -9.26 -3.19 -1.80
C LEU A 106 -9.83 -3.70 -3.13
N TYR A 107 -9.81 -5.01 -3.37
CA TYR A 107 -10.27 -5.59 -4.63
C TYR A 107 -11.71 -5.17 -4.99
N GLY A 108 -11.88 -4.69 -6.22
CA GLY A 108 -13.15 -4.17 -6.73
C GLY A 108 -13.56 -2.81 -6.17
N THR A 109 -12.62 -2.05 -5.59
CA THR A 109 -12.84 -0.66 -5.13
C THR A 109 -11.93 0.30 -5.90
N GLU A 110 -12.17 1.61 -5.79
CA GLU A 110 -11.31 2.62 -6.41
C GLU A 110 -9.88 2.68 -5.82
N MET A 111 -9.63 1.99 -4.71
CA MET A 111 -8.28 1.83 -4.15
C MET A 111 -7.50 0.65 -4.78
N TRP A 112 -8.12 -0.18 -5.62
CA TRP A 112 -7.37 -1.16 -6.41
C TRP A 112 -6.52 -0.43 -7.45
N GLY A 113 -5.20 -0.64 -7.42
CA GLY A 113 -4.25 0.13 -8.22
C GLY A 113 -3.91 1.51 -7.63
N ALA A 114 -4.25 1.80 -6.37
CA ALA A 114 -3.74 2.96 -5.64
C ALA A 114 -2.21 2.92 -5.52
N PHE A 115 -1.57 4.09 -5.38
CA PHE A 115 -0.14 4.15 -5.07
C PHE A 115 0.10 3.73 -3.61
N MET A 116 1.25 3.13 -3.32
CA MET A 116 1.60 2.64 -1.99
C MET A 116 3.02 3.09 -1.63
N THR A 117 3.22 3.50 -0.39
CA THR A 117 4.55 3.85 0.14
C THR A 117 4.53 3.81 1.67
N ASP A 118 5.69 4.01 2.31
CA ASP A 118 5.84 4.08 3.76
C ASP A 118 6.10 5.51 4.22
N LEU A 119 5.62 5.86 5.43
CA LEU A 119 5.84 7.18 6.01
C LEU A 119 7.32 7.41 6.38
N VAL A 120 7.98 6.40 6.95
CA VAL A 120 9.42 6.49 7.28
C VAL A 120 10.18 5.30 6.71
N HIS A 121 11.39 5.54 6.20
CA HIS A 121 12.27 4.50 5.67
C HIS A 121 13.20 3.92 6.75
N ILE A 122 12.67 3.71 7.95
CA ILE A 122 13.38 3.07 9.06
C ILE A 122 12.99 1.60 9.09
N VAL A 123 13.98 0.72 8.95
CA VAL A 123 13.74 -0.73 9.00
C VAL A 123 13.62 -1.18 10.44
N GLU A 124 12.40 -1.48 10.87
CA GLU A 124 12.10 -1.92 12.24
C GLU A 124 10.77 -2.69 12.26
N SER A 125 10.82 -3.95 12.72
CA SER A 125 9.64 -4.81 12.83
C SER A 125 8.67 -4.44 13.97
N ASP A 126 9.17 -3.78 15.02
CA ASP A 126 8.37 -3.34 16.15
C ASP A 126 7.96 -1.87 16.00
N SER A 127 6.73 -1.67 15.54
CA SER A 127 6.17 -0.33 15.37
C SER A 127 6.26 0.55 16.61
N ALA A 128 6.33 0.02 17.84
CA ALA A 128 6.45 0.83 19.05
C ALA A 128 7.79 1.59 19.13
N LYS A 129 8.84 1.06 18.48
CA LYS A 129 10.18 1.67 18.44
C LYS A 129 10.35 2.70 17.34
N VAL A 130 9.46 2.68 16.34
CA VAL A 130 9.47 3.64 15.24
C VAL A 130 8.95 4.99 15.73
N GLN A 131 9.79 6.01 15.73
CA GLN A 131 9.37 7.37 16.02
C GLN A 131 9.04 8.09 14.72
N THR A 132 7.98 8.90 14.74
CA THR A 132 7.56 9.72 13.61
C THR A 132 7.57 11.17 14.03
N SER A 133 7.85 12.05 13.08
CA SER A 133 7.95 13.49 13.24
C SER A 133 7.15 14.22 12.18
N GLN A 134 6.95 15.53 12.36
CA GLN A 134 6.35 16.36 11.32
C GLN A 134 7.20 16.37 10.04
N THR A 135 8.53 16.28 10.16
CA THR A 135 9.46 16.21 9.03
C THR A 135 9.23 14.99 8.16
N ASP A 136 8.84 13.85 8.76
CA ASP A 136 8.55 12.63 8.00
C ASP A 136 7.31 12.82 7.11
N ALA A 137 6.26 13.44 7.64
CA ALA A 137 5.07 13.78 6.86
C ALA A 137 5.39 14.77 5.72
N GLN A 138 6.24 15.77 5.98
CA GLN A 138 6.69 16.72 4.96
C GLN A 138 7.55 16.04 3.87
N THR A 139 8.39 15.08 4.26
CA THR A 139 9.22 14.30 3.33
C THR A 139 8.35 13.43 2.43
N LEU A 140 7.34 12.77 3.00
CA LEU A 140 6.34 12.03 2.22
C LEU A 140 5.63 12.95 1.22
N GLU A 141 5.12 14.11 1.66
CA GLU A 141 4.44 15.05 0.75
C GLU A 141 5.35 15.51 -0.39
N ALA A 142 6.61 15.85 -0.10
CA ALA A 142 7.59 16.25 -1.11
C ALA A 142 7.88 15.11 -2.11
N HIS A 143 7.95 13.87 -1.64
CA HIS A 143 8.10 12.68 -2.49
C HIS A 143 6.91 12.51 -3.42
N LEU A 144 5.68 12.61 -2.90
CA LEU A 144 4.46 12.53 -3.73
C LEU A 144 4.41 13.65 -4.78
N ASP A 145 4.92 14.83 -4.45
CA ASP A 145 4.99 15.98 -5.37
C ASP A 145 6.01 15.77 -6.48
N GLN A 146 7.16 15.19 -6.15
CA GLN A 146 8.16 14.78 -7.12
C GLN A 146 7.62 13.72 -8.09
N LEU A 147 6.76 12.83 -7.60
CA LEU A 147 6.06 11.83 -8.42
C LEU A 147 4.86 12.42 -9.20
N ALA A 148 4.61 13.73 -9.10
CA ALA A 148 3.46 14.40 -9.72
C ALA A 148 2.09 13.81 -9.31
N ILE A 149 2.00 13.20 -8.12
CA ILE A 149 0.73 12.72 -7.57
C ILE A 149 -0.12 13.94 -7.16
N PRO A 150 -1.40 14.02 -7.53
CA PRO A 150 -2.22 15.20 -7.23
C PRO A 150 -2.35 15.54 -5.74
N ASP A 151 -2.46 16.83 -5.44
CA ASP A 151 -2.79 17.38 -4.12
C ASP A 151 -4.17 16.95 -3.63
N THR A 152 -5.04 16.58 -4.55
CA THR A 152 -6.38 16.06 -4.28
C THR A 152 -6.37 14.57 -3.91
N ALA A 153 -5.24 13.88 -4.01
CA ALA A 153 -5.12 12.49 -3.60
C ALA A 153 -5.36 12.37 -2.08
N VAL A 154 -6.08 11.32 -1.69
CA VAL A 154 -6.35 11.03 -0.28
C VAL A 154 -5.28 10.08 0.24
N LEU A 155 -4.60 10.46 1.32
CA LEU A 155 -3.69 9.59 2.05
C LEU A 155 -4.51 8.64 2.93
N VAL A 156 -4.35 7.34 2.73
CA VAL A 156 -5.04 6.30 3.48
C VAL A 156 -4.03 5.64 4.40
N ALA A 157 -4.01 6.10 5.65
CA ALA A 157 -3.09 5.61 6.67
C ALA A 157 -3.46 4.20 7.13
N LEU A 158 -2.49 3.29 7.07
CA LEU A 158 -2.63 1.92 7.56
C LEU A 158 -2.36 1.86 9.07
N GLY A 159 -3.43 1.95 9.86
CA GLY A 159 -3.37 1.94 11.31
C GLY A 159 -3.32 3.32 11.97
N GLY A 160 -3.63 3.34 13.27
CA GLY A 160 -3.81 4.58 14.03
C GLY A 160 -2.53 5.39 14.21
N LYS A 161 -1.37 4.73 14.35
CA LYS A 161 -0.08 5.41 14.51
C LYS A 161 0.30 6.22 13.27
N THR A 162 0.21 5.61 12.09
CA THR A 162 0.44 6.30 10.82
C THR A 162 -0.57 7.43 10.63
N TYR A 163 -1.85 7.21 10.98
CA TYR A 163 -2.86 8.27 10.92
C TYR A 163 -2.49 9.47 11.81
N GLN A 164 -2.09 9.23 13.06
CA GLN A 164 -1.70 10.30 13.98
C GLN A 164 -0.48 11.08 13.50
N ALA A 165 0.48 10.41 12.85
CA ALA A 165 1.66 11.06 12.30
C ALA A 165 1.33 11.96 11.09
N LEU A 166 0.36 11.55 10.26
CA LEU A 166 -0.06 12.31 9.08
C LEU A 166 -1.08 13.41 9.39
N ALA A 167 -2.04 13.13 10.29
CA ALA A 167 -3.17 14.01 10.56
C ALA A 167 -2.72 15.36 11.14
N GLY A 168 -2.98 16.43 10.39
CA GLY A 168 -2.57 17.80 10.76
C GLY A 168 -1.12 18.15 10.40
N ASN A 169 -0.33 17.19 9.90
CA ASN A 169 1.04 17.42 9.41
C ASN A 169 1.15 17.30 7.88
N THR A 170 0.05 17.01 7.20
CA THR A 170 -0.07 16.88 5.74
C THR A 170 -1.11 17.86 5.20
N ARG A 171 -0.93 18.27 3.95
CA ARG A 171 -1.86 19.11 3.19
C ARG A 171 -2.92 18.28 2.47
N ARG A 172 -2.58 17.03 2.08
CA ARG A 172 -3.52 16.07 1.52
C ARG A 172 -4.50 15.59 2.60
N GLN A 173 -5.72 15.23 2.20
CA GLN A 173 -6.70 14.68 3.14
C GLN A 173 -6.21 13.32 3.66
N VAL A 174 -6.32 13.09 4.97
CA VAL A 174 -5.96 11.81 5.58
C VAL A 174 -7.21 11.04 6.01
N LYS A 175 -7.28 9.77 5.60
CA LYS A 175 -8.22 8.75 6.10
C LYS A 175 -7.45 7.62 6.74
N THR A 176 -8.14 6.71 7.44
CA THR A 176 -7.49 5.56 8.06
C THR A 176 -8.31 4.29 7.88
N ILE A 177 -7.59 3.19 7.66
CA ILE A 177 -8.11 1.82 7.75
C ILE A 177 -7.25 1.03 8.75
N PRO A 178 -7.78 -0.06 9.35
CA PRO A 178 -6.97 -0.91 10.22
C PRO A 178 -5.73 -1.46 9.50
N HIS A 179 -4.63 -1.61 10.22
CA HIS A 179 -3.43 -2.25 9.69
C HIS A 179 -3.68 -3.75 9.44
N TYR A 180 -3.15 -4.31 8.35
CA TYR A 180 -3.46 -5.68 7.88
C TYR A 180 -2.76 -6.80 8.67
N SER A 181 -1.65 -6.48 9.34
CA SER A 181 -0.83 -7.44 10.11
C SER A 181 -1.65 -8.33 11.04
N GLY A 182 -1.19 -9.58 11.18
CA GLY A 182 -1.78 -10.57 12.08
C GLY A 182 -1.73 -10.19 13.56
N ALA A 183 -0.78 -9.32 13.93
CA ALA A 183 -0.66 -8.79 15.29
C ALA A 183 -1.77 -7.77 15.64
N ASN A 184 -2.47 -7.23 14.64
CA ASN A 184 -3.52 -6.24 14.86
C ASN A 184 -4.88 -6.92 15.10
N GLY A 185 -5.38 -6.84 16.34
CA GLY A 185 -6.71 -7.33 16.72
C GLY A 185 -7.89 -6.57 16.08
N HIS A 186 -7.63 -5.39 15.49
CA HIS A 186 -8.67 -4.54 14.88
C HIS A 186 -9.01 -4.92 13.44
N TRP A 187 -8.25 -5.81 12.79
CA TRP A 187 -8.56 -6.24 11.44
C TRP A 187 -9.71 -7.26 11.43
N LYS A 188 -10.79 -6.95 10.72
CA LYS A 188 -11.86 -7.88 10.36
C LYS A 188 -12.23 -7.62 8.90
N ALA A 189 -12.35 -8.66 8.09
CA ALA A 189 -12.52 -8.53 6.64
C ALA A 189 -13.73 -7.64 6.28
N THR A 190 -14.88 -7.90 6.91
CA THR A 190 -16.11 -7.13 6.67
C THR A 190 -16.01 -5.67 7.06
N THR A 191 -15.62 -5.38 8.31
CA THR A 191 -15.60 -3.98 8.78
C THR A 191 -14.50 -3.18 8.11
N THR A 192 -13.36 -3.79 7.78
CA THR A 192 -12.32 -3.12 7.01
C THR A 192 -12.80 -2.81 5.60
N ARG A 193 -13.47 -3.74 4.90
CA ARG A 193 -14.02 -3.44 3.57
C ARG A 193 -15.06 -2.33 3.61
N GLN A 194 -15.96 -2.34 4.59
CA GLN A 194 -16.94 -1.26 4.76
C GLN A 194 -16.25 0.10 4.91
N LYS A 195 -15.13 0.18 5.63
CA LYS A 195 -14.33 1.42 5.72
C LYS A 195 -13.70 1.81 4.38
N VAL A 196 -13.16 0.86 3.63
CA VAL A 196 -12.62 1.11 2.28
C VAL A 196 -13.71 1.65 1.36
N LEU A 197 -14.89 1.03 1.35
CA LEU A 197 -16.04 1.46 0.55
C LEU A 197 -16.50 2.88 0.95
N ALA A 198 -16.55 3.19 2.24
CA ALA A 198 -16.91 4.52 2.73
C ALA A 198 -15.90 5.63 2.38
N ILE A 199 -14.69 5.29 1.93
CA ILE A 199 -13.69 6.25 1.44
C ILE A 199 -13.72 6.36 -0.10
N THR A 200 -14.20 5.33 -0.79
CA THR A 200 -14.17 5.19 -2.26
C THR A 200 -15.51 5.42 -2.95
N GLN A 201 -16.55 5.77 -2.20
CA GLN A 201 -17.89 6.08 -2.68
C GLN A 201 -18.29 7.47 -2.18
#